data_AF-A0A395RYF0-F1
#
_entry.id   AF-A0A395RYF0-F1
#
_cell.length_a   1.000
_cell.length_b   1.000
_cell.length_c   1.000
_cell.angle_alpha   90.00
_cell.angle_beta   90.00
_cell.angle_gamma   90.00
#
_symmetry.space_group_name_H-M   'P 1'
#
loop_
_entity.id
_entity.type
_entity.pdbx_description
1 polymer ?
#
loop_
_entity_poly.entity_id
_entity_poly.type
_entity_poly.pdbx_seq_one_letter_code
_entity_poly.pdbx_strand_id
1 'polypeptide(L)'
;MVTEFGSSPKREPTPTLPLSSIPQKRSLEEGRHSPVVPSPLNPEVKPSDSLAPEDASQAARSKSARTKKDTLKKRESKAVDSARATPDPKSKTTKQQKKPNESSPFRYKLAPPKLSDFDPPRGPVMTTHHEITAPDGQTVEFFETSDHFRYTHCIADPLFPSMIYYRGTEPEPYGPHMSFEDSAGHVYFDKTARQVTTNKGFRMARANVAVREGRWYWECKITQGVRPPKDGESKPEGGQHVRMGWARREASLDAPVGFDAYSYGLRDVAGEKVHMSRPKEFFPAGEGIREGDVIGLEIQLPSENLHRKIMSGHYNPVVDQTDEQPLPSAEGHNIVRDRLPIRFKAHTYFERIEYHPVKELEDLMNPTGLGSGVSEDPSPNHPSPSLRTLPNSYIRVYKNGVLMGTPFKDLLGFLPPASRPQTQVGAREGLDDGMLGYYPAVSVFRGGAAEVNFGPDFWYPPPTDSVAGGGPDATHSGTHRLDELQPVSERYRDQIAEDIVYDIIDEVDFWSQDGGGATDRQGVSDKSEAVAMAPGREEIKEVVQDD
;
A
#
# COMPACT_ATOMS: atom_id res chain seq x y z
N MET A 1 -18.41 -47.34 61.96
CA MET A 1 -17.56 -48.04 60.97
C MET A 1 -16.64 -47.01 60.35
N VAL A 2 -15.37 -47.40 60.27
CA VAL A 2 -14.15 -46.61 59.99
C VAL A 2 -14.08 -46.16 58.53
N THR A 3 -13.52 -44.97 58.28
CA THR A 3 -12.61 -44.56 57.17
C THR A 3 -12.56 -43.02 57.10
N GLU A 4 -11.56 -42.37 57.70
CA GLU A 4 -10.22 -42.00 57.17
C GLU A 4 -10.21 -40.96 56.03
N PHE A 5 -9.54 -39.84 56.36
CA PHE A 5 -9.20 -38.71 55.52
C PHE A 5 -8.20 -39.12 54.41
N GLY A 6 -8.49 -38.75 53.17
CA GLY A 6 -7.61 -38.90 52.01
C GLY A 6 -7.15 -37.55 51.47
N SER A 7 -5.84 -37.42 51.31
CA SER A 7 -5.04 -36.24 51.02
C SER A 7 -4.98 -35.83 49.54
N SER A 8 -4.59 -34.57 49.32
CA SER A 8 -4.30 -33.92 48.04
C SER A 8 -3.16 -34.59 47.24
N PRO A 9 -3.25 -34.64 45.89
CA PRO A 9 -2.24 -35.27 45.05
C PRO A 9 -0.93 -34.48 44.99
N LYS A 10 0.19 -35.20 45.17
CA LYS A 10 1.57 -34.71 45.14
C LYS A 10 2.07 -34.54 43.71
N ARG A 11 2.84 -33.47 43.53
CA ARG A 11 3.61 -33.06 42.35
C ARG A 11 4.74 -34.06 42.07
N GLU A 12 4.82 -34.61 40.86
CA GLU A 12 5.96 -35.43 40.42
C GLU A 12 7.17 -34.58 39.99
N PRO A 13 8.41 -35.07 40.18
CA PRO A 13 9.64 -34.32 39.94
C PRO A 13 10.09 -34.36 38.48
N THR A 14 10.47 -33.19 37.95
CA THR A 14 11.10 -33.01 36.64
C THR A 14 12.53 -33.61 36.61
N PRO A 15 12.90 -34.41 35.60
CA PRO A 15 14.27 -34.88 35.43
C PRO A 15 15.18 -33.82 34.75
N THR A 16 16.31 -33.53 35.39
CA THR A 16 17.45 -32.72 34.91
C THR A 16 18.44 -33.52 34.06
N LEU A 17 18.94 -32.96 32.95
CA LEU A 17 20.28 -33.15 32.31
C LEU A 17 20.40 -32.23 31.05
N PRO A 18 21.60 -31.89 30.50
CA PRO A 18 22.62 -30.97 31.01
C PRO A 18 22.96 -29.78 30.06
N LEU A 19 23.58 -28.73 30.61
CA LEU A 19 24.14 -27.58 29.88
C LEU A 19 25.44 -27.93 29.13
N SER A 20 25.48 -27.66 27.81
CA SER A 20 26.67 -27.24 27.04
C SER A 20 26.16 -26.72 25.68
N SER A 21 26.34 -25.47 25.27
CA SER A 21 27.62 -24.83 24.95
C SER A 21 27.43 -23.30 24.82
N ILE A 22 28.22 -22.54 25.58
CA ILE A 22 28.38 -21.08 25.50
C ILE A 22 29.86 -20.84 25.14
N PRO A 23 30.19 -19.99 24.15
CA PRO A 23 31.53 -19.41 24.04
C PRO A 23 31.66 -18.12 24.87
N GLN A 24 32.71 -18.06 25.70
CA GLN A 24 33.01 -17.04 26.70
C GLN A 24 33.68 -15.77 26.13
N LYS A 25 33.41 -14.62 26.77
CA LYS A 25 34.31 -13.42 26.87
C LYS A 25 35.42 -13.73 27.92
N ARG A 26 36.66 -13.20 27.96
CA ARG A 26 37.36 -11.94 27.54
C ARG A 26 38.89 -12.13 27.79
N SER A 27 39.78 -11.34 27.18
CA SER A 27 40.54 -10.20 27.79
C SER A 27 41.48 -9.60 26.72
N LEU A 28 41.44 -8.30 26.38
CA LEU A 28 42.06 -7.08 26.97
C LEU A 28 43.56 -6.87 26.64
N GLU A 29 43.86 -5.91 25.75
CA GLU A 29 44.98 -4.93 25.80
C GLU A 29 44.66 -3.82 24.77
N GLU A 30 44.24 -2.64 25.22
CA GLU A 30 45.04 -1.41 25.42
C GLU A 30 45.42 -0.66 24.13
N GLY A 31 44.91 0.56 23.97
CA GLY A 31 45.59 1.58 23.16
C GLY A 31 44.74 2.54 22.31
N ARG A 32 44.36 3.65 22.95
CA ARG A 32 44.29 5.02 22.39
C ARG A 32 43.06 5.49 21.60
N HIS A 33 42.53 6.60 22.13
CA HIS A 33 41.49 7.48 21.64
C HIS A 33 41.94 8.37 20.45
N SER A 34 41.01 8.56 19.49
CA SER A 34 40.71 9.79 18.70
C SER A 34 41.78 10.43 17.78
N PRO A 35 41.40 11.37 16.89
CA PRO A 35 40.54 11.29 15.69
C PRO A 35 41.39 11.46 14.40
N VAL A 36 40.83 11.15 13.21
CA VAL A 36 41.54 11.38 11.93
C VAL A 36 41.17 12.75 11.37
N VAL A 37 42.19 13.61 11.22
CA VAL A 37 42.36 14.88 10.46
C VAL A 37 42.97 15.93 11.42
N PRO A 38 44.17 16.52 11.17
CA PRO A 38 44.51 17.38 10.02
C PRO A 38 45.94 17.12 9.47
N SER A 39 46.51 17.72 8.42
CA SER A 39 46.27 18.95 7.64
C SER A 39 47.10 18.86 6.32
N PRO A 40 46.87 19.76 5.34
CA PRO A 40 47.47 19.76 4.01
C PRO A 40 48.74 20.61 3.94
N LEU A 41 49.83 20.12 3.31
CA LEU A 41 51.01 20.93 2.94
C LEU A 41 51.93 20.19 1.93
N ASN A 42 51.75 20.52 0.65
CA ASN A 42 52.79 20.66 -0.41
C ASN A 42 53.54 19.41 -0.94
N PRO A 43 54.22 19.47 -2.12
CA PRO A 43 53.62 19.09 -3.40
C PRO A 43 54.49 18.14 -4.28
N GLU A 44 53.87 17.57 -5.31
CA GLU A 44 54.45 16.97 -6.54
C GLU A 44 55.43 15.77 -6.47
N VAL A 45 55.32 14.92 -7.51
CA VAL A 45 56.38 14.22 -8.29
C VAL A 45 56.01 12.76 -8.63
N LYS A 46 55.67 12.54 -9.92
CA LYS A 46 55.77 11.28 -10.71
C LYS A 46 57.25 11.06 -11.12
N PRO A 47 57.69 9.96 -11.80
CA PRO A 47 57.21 8.58 -11.98
C PRO A 47 58.35 7.52 -11.90
N SER A 48 58.11 6.31 -12.45
CA SER A 48 59.07 5.26 -12.90
C SER A 48 59.54 4.27 -11.81
N ASP A 49 59.87 3.00 -12.07
CA ASP A 49 59.68 2.08 -13.18
C ASP A 49 59.99 0.66 -12.66
N SER A 50 59.45 -0.35 -13.35
CA SER A 50 60.01 -1.72 -13.51
C SER A 50 60.27 -2.62 -12.28
N LEU A 51 59.74 -3.85 -12.32
CA LEU A 51 60.53 -5.09 -12.48
C LEU A 51 59.58 -6.31 -12.59
N ALA A 52 59.63 -6.98 -13.74
CA ALA A 52 59.20 -8.37 -13.96
C ALA A 52 60.45 -9.26 -14.01
N PRO A 53 60.35 -10.59 -13.81
CA PRO A 53 60.20 -11.52 -14.96
C PRO A 53 59.30 -12.74 -14.68
N GLU A 54 58.45 -13.13 -15.64
CA GLU A 54 58.51 -14.35 -16.51
C GLU A 54 58.04 -15.68 -15.87
N ASP A 55 56.98 -16.30 -16.43
CA ASP A 55 57.11 -17.49 -17.30
C ASP A 55 55.82 -17.78 -18.11
N ALA A 56 56.01 -18.45 -19.24
CA ALA A 56 55.15 -18.64 -20.42
C ALA A 56 53.98 -19.64 -20.26
N SER A 57 52.86 -19.51 -20.99
CA SER A 57 52.66 -20.02 -22.37
C SER A 57 51.26 -19.57 -22.86
N GLN A 58 51.16 -18.74 -23.92
CA GLN A 58 50.85 -19.05 -25.33
C GLN A 58 49.60 -19.96 -25.53
N ALA A 59 48.61 -19.67 -26.39
CA ALA A 59 48.47 -18.76 -27.54
C ALA A 59 46.95 -18.54 -27.80
N ALA A 60 46.45 -17.30 -28.02
CA ALA A 60 46.30 -16.58 -29.32
C ALA A 60 45.20 -17.22 -30.20
N ARG A 61 44.21 -16.55 -30.82
CA ARG A 61 44.02 -15.22 -31.46
C ARG A 61 42.57 -15.27 -32.05
N SER A 62 41.84 -14.25 -32.49
CA SER A 62 41.92 -12.79 -32.57
C SER A 62 40.63 -12.27 -33.22
N LYS A 63 40.26 -11.04 -32.87
CA LYS A 63 39.10 -10.23 -33.32
C LYS A 63 39.16 -9.78 -34.80
N SER A 64 38.01 -9.41 -35.39
CA SER A 64 37.60 -8.01 -35.66
C SER A 64 36.80 -7.77 -36.98
N ALA A 65 35.74 -6.96 -36.84
CA ALA A 65 35.13 -5.94 -37.71
C ALA A 65 35.10 -6.08 -39.25
N ARG A 66 33.94 -5.78 -39.89
CA ARG A 66 33.67 -4.53 -40.66
C ARG A 66 32.28 -4.54 -41.35
N THR A 67 31.77 -3.32 -41.57
CA THR A 67 30.51 -2.84 -42.17
C THR A 67 30.40 -2.90 -43.71
N LYS A 68 29.17 -2.61 -44.21
CA LYS A 68 28.67 -2.26 -45.58
C LYS A 68 27.94 -3.41 -46.32
N LYS A 69 26.96 -3.21 -47.21
CA LYS A 69 26.06 -2.13 -47.66
C LYS A 69 25.13 -2.77 -48.74
N ASP A 70 23.91 -2.25 -48.89
CA ASP A 70 22.90 -2.37 -49.96
C ASP A 70 23.13 -3.30 -51.17
N THR A 71 22.04 -3.96 -51.64
CA THR A 71 21.58 -3.84 -53.04
C THR A 71 20.10 -4.22 -53.22
N LEU A 72 19.32 -3.25 -53.69
CA LEU A 72 18.08 -3.40 -54.46
C LEU A 72 18.40 -3.86 -55.90
N LYS A 73 17.62 -4.79 -56.46
CA LYS A 73 17.42 -4.91 -57.92
C LYS A 73 15.96 -5.25 -58.26
N LYS A 74 15.38 -4.34 -59.04
CA LYS A 74 14.08 -4.39 -59.73
C LYS A 74 14.26 -5.05 -61.10
N ARG A 75 13.30 -5.84 -61.59
CA ARG A 75 13.10 -6.10 -63.03
C ARG A 75 11.62 -6.39 -63.35
N GLU A 76 11.05 -5.56 -64.22
CA GLU A 76 9.72 -5.66 -64.87
C GLU A 76 9.73 -6.75 -65.99
N SER A 77 8.62 -7.29 -66.54
CA SER A 77 7.56 -6.59 -67.30
C SER A 77 6.55 -7.57 -67.99
N LYS A 78 5.30 -7.07 -68.22
CA LYS A 78 4.29 -7.33 -69.31
C LYS A 78 3.63 -8.73 -69.46
N ALA A 79 2.35 -8.95 -69.83
CA ALA A 79 1.19 -8.14 -70.24
C ALA A 79 -0.09 -9.05 -70.40
N VAL A 80 -1.28 -8.45 -70.14
CA VAL A 80 -2.65 -8.60 -70.72
C VAL A 80 -3.25 -9.99 -71.09
N ASP A 81 -4.37 -10.38 -70.47
CA ASP A 81 -5.71 -10.45 -71.14
C ASP A 81 -6.90 -10.75 -70.20
N SER A 82 -8.11 -10.37 -70.64
CA SER A 82 -9.37 -10.27 -69.88
C SER A 82 -10.17 -11.59 -69.78
N ALA A 83 -10.78 -11.89 -68.62
CA ALA A 83 -12.03 -12.66 -68.55
C ALA A 83 -12.75 -12.52 -67.18
N ARG A 84 -14.06 -12.32 -67.27
CA ARG A 84 -15.07 -12.20 -66.22
C ARG A 84 -15.34 -13.54 -65.54
N ALA A 85 -15.16 -13.63 -64.22
CA ALA A 85 -15.89 -14.54 -63.34
C ALA A 85 -15.68 -14.11 -61.88
N THR A 86 -16.74 -13.67 -61.21
CA THR A 86 -16.82 -13.48 -59.76
C THR A 86 -16.73 -14.83 -59.05
N PRO A 87 -15.86 -14.98 -58.04
CA PRO A 87 -16.07 -15.95 -56.98
C PRO A 87 -16.24 -15.22 -55.63
N ASP A 88 -17.33 -15.54 -54.94
CA ASP A 88 -17.65 -15.06 -53.59
C ASP A 88 -16.44 -15.11 -52.64
N PRO A 89 -16.24 -14.08 -51.79
CA PRO A 89 -15.18 -14.11 -50.80
C PRO A 89 -15.56 -15.12 -49.71
N LYS A 90 -15.00 -16.33 -49.80
CA LYS A 90 -14.86 -17.23 -48.65
C LYS A 90 -14.18 -16.45 -47.53
N SER A 91 -14.92 -16.16 -46.47
CA SER A 91 -14.40 -15.57 -45.24
C SER A 91 -13.35 -16.53 -44.65
N LYS A 92 -12.08 -16.28 -44.95
CA LYS A 92 -10.98 -16.77 -44.13
C LYS A 92 -11.06 -16.02 -42.81
N THR A 93 -11.79 -16.58 -41.85
CA THR A 93 -11.65 -16.25 -40.43
C THR A 93 -10.26 -16.69 -40.01
N THR A 94 -9.27 -15.88 -40.33
CA THR A 94 -8.01 -15.85 -39.59
C THR A 94 -8.42 -15.56 -38.16
N LYS A 95 -8.36 -16.55 -37.28
CA LYS A 95 -8.37 -16.34 -35.83
C LYS A 95 -7.14 -15.50 -35.50
N GLN A 96 -7.21 -14.20 -35.73
CA GLN A 96 -6.42 -13.25 -34.97
C GLN A 96 -6.89 -13.47 -33.54
N GLN A 97 -6.06 -14.13 -32.73
CA GLN A 97 -6.13 -13.93 -31.30
C GLN A 97 -6.09 -12.41 -31.11
N LYS A 98 -7.24 -11.82 -30.78
CA LYS A 98 -7.28 -10.42 -30.33
C LYS A 98 -6.23 -10.35 -29.23
N LYS A 99 -5.21 -9.52 -29.41
CA LYS A 99 -4.35 -9.15 -28.28
C LYS A 99 -5.31 -8.66 -27.18
N PRO A 100 -5.15 -9.12 -25.93
CA PRO A 100 -5.96 -8.59 -24.84
C PRO A 100 -5.86 -7.08 -24.85
N ASN A 101 -7.00 -6.41 -24.73
CA ASN A 101 -7.02 -4.96 -24.64
C ASN A 101 -6.21 -4.57 -23.40
N GLU A 102 -5.16 -3.75 -23.55
CA GLU A 102 -4.26 -3.40 -22.44
C GLU A 102 -5.01 -2.72 -21.29
N SER A 103 -6.21 -2.17 -21.56
CA SER A 103 -7.10 -1.51 -20.62
C SER A 103 -8.11 -2.41 -19.91
N SER A 104 -8.18 -3.72 -20.21
CA SER A 104 -9.12 -4.66 -19.57
C SER A 104 -8.44 -5.50 -18.48
N PRO A 105 -9.16 -5.94 -17.43
CA PRO A 105 -8.64 -6.89 -16.43
C PRO A 105 -8.31 -8.26 -17.04
N PHE A 106 -7.45 -9.03 -16.36
CA PHE A 106 -7.20 -10.42 -16.73
C PHE A 106 -8.42 -11.30 -16.48
N ARG A 107 -8.77 -12.11 -17.49
CA ARG A 107 -9.73 -13.21 -17.33
C ARG A 107 -8.99 -14.53 -17.07
N TYR A 108 -9.12 -15.03 -15.85
CA TYR A 108 -8.61 -16.35 -15.47
C TYR A 108 -9.50 -17.48 -16.00
N LYS A 109 -8.96 -18.66 -16.26
CA LYS A 109 -9.76 -19.82 -16.72
C LYS A 109 -9.97 -20.80 -15.57
N LEU A 110 -11.05 -20.58 -14.82
CA LEU A 110 -11.30 -21.29 -13.57
C LEU A 110 -12.41 -22.34 -13.71
N ALA A 111 -12.37 -23.34 -12.83
CA ALA A 111 -13.49 -24.24 -12.61
C ALA A 111 -14.73 -23.48 -12.06
N PRO A 112 -15.96 -24.01 -12.22
CA PRO A 112 -17.15 -23.42 -11.64
C PRO A 112 -17.06 -23.27 -10.11
N PRO A 113 -17.74 -22.28 -9.51
CA PRO A 113 -17.76 -22.12 -8.05
C PRO A 113 -18.31 -23.35 -7.32
N LYS A 114 -17.77 -23.61 -6.13
CA LYS A 114 -18.34 -24.58 -5.17
C LYS A 114 -19.54 -23.93 -4.46
N LEU A 115 -20.46 -24.73 -3.94
CA LEU A 115 -21.63 -24.22 -3.20
C LEU A 115 -21.24 -23.34 -2.01
N SER A 116 -20.15 -23.66 -1.32
CA SER A 116 -19.61 -22.88 -0.21
C SER A 116 -19.10 -21.50 -0.62
N ASP A 117 -18.79 -21.28 -1.89
CA ASP A 117 -18.26 -19.99 -2.36
C ASP A 117 -19.34 -18.90 -2.41
N PHE A 118 -20.62 -19.30 -2.34
CA PHE A 118 -21.77 -18.40 -2.27
C PHE A 118 -22.09 -18.00 -0.81
N ASP A 119 -21.46 -18.64 0.17
CA ASP A 119 -21.67 -18.30 1.58
C ASP A 119 -21.09 -16.91 1.89
N PRO A 120 -21.73 -16.11 2.75
CA PRO A 120 -21.20 -14.80 3.13
C PRO A 120 -19.77 -14.88 3.69
N PRO A 121 -18.94 -13.85 3.47
CA PRO A 121 -17.59 -13.82 4.01
C PRO A 121 -17.68 -13.79 5.54
N ARG A 122 -16.72 -14.43 6.21
CA ARG A 122 -16.55 -14.30 7.65
C ARG A 122 -15.29 -13.52 7.93
N GLY A 123 -15.34 -12.67 8.95
CA GLY A 123 -14.17 -11.97 9.45
C GLY A 123 -13.10 -12.96 9.95
N PRO A 124 -11.91 -12.45 10.30
CA PRO A 124 -10.84 -13.30 10.81
C PRO A 124 -11.26 -14.01 12.10
N VAL A 125 -10.70 -15.20 12.32
CA VAL A 125 -10.87 -15.88 13.61
C VAL A 125 -10.11 -15.07 14.66
N MET A 126 -10.85 -14.60 15.66
CA MET A 126 -10.32 -13.83 16.78
C MET A 126 -10.09 -14.73 17.99
N THR A 127 -8.84 -14.82 18.45
CA THR A 127 -8.48 -15.56 19.66
C THR A 127 -8.11 -14.57 20.76
N THR A 128 -8.75 -14.65 21.93
CA THR A 128 -8.45 -13.78 23.07
C THR A 128 -6.96 -13.85 23.42
N HIS A 129 -6.31 -12.69 23.49
CA HIS A 129 -4.89 -12.60 23.85
C HIS A 129 -4.71 -11.99 25.25
N HIS A 130 -5.28 -10.81 25.51
CA HIS A 130 -5.17 -10.13 26.80
C HIS A 130 -6.21 -9.02 26.94
N GLU A 131 -6.33 -8.46 28.15
CA GLU A 131 -7.17 -7.32 28.44
C GLU A 131 -6.34 -6.15 28.94
N ILE A 132 -6.74 -4.93 28.59
CA ILE A 132 -6.19 -3.70 29.14
C ILE A 132 -7.33 -2.94 29.83
N THR A 133 -7.14 -2.62 31.11
CA THR A 133 -8.06 -1.77 31.86
C THR A 133 -7.57 -0.33 31.81
N ALA A 134 -8.37 0.56 31.23
CA ALA A 134 -8.12 1.99 31.22
C ALA A 134 -8.28 2.59 32.64
N PRO A 135 -7.69 3.77 32.92
CA PRO A 135 -7.80 4.42 34.23
C PRO A 135 -9.23 4.73 34.69
N ASP A 136 -10.18 4.84 33.76
CA ASP A 136 -11.60 5.04 34.03
C ASP A 136 -12.36 3.74 34.39
N GLY A 137 -11.65 2.61 34.43
CA GLY A 137 -12.19 1.29 34.76
C GLY A 137 -12.79 0.54 33.57
N GLN A 138 -12.78 1.10 32.35
CA GLN A 138 -13.19 0.37 31.16
C GLN A 138 -12.13 -0.68 30.79
N THR A 139 -12.57 -1.91 30.58
CA THR A 139 -11.69 -3.00 30.14
C THR A 139 -11.91 -3.27 28.65
N VAL A 140 -10.82 -3.29 27.89
CA VAL A 140 -10.80 -3.63 26.47
C VAL A 140 -10.10 -4.97 26.31
N GLU A 141 -10.80 -5.93 25.70
CA GLU A 141 -10.26 -7.22 25.33
C GLU A 141 -9.62 -7.15 23.95
N PHE A 142 -8.37 -7.61 23.85
CA PHE A 142 -7.59 -7.67 22.62
C PHE A 142 -7.41 -9.10 22.14
N PHE A 143 -7.52 -9.25 20.82
CA PHE A 143 -7.52 -10.50 20.10
C PHE A 143 -6.35 -10.57 19.14
N GLU A 144 -5.80 -11.77 19.00
CA GLU A 144 -4.96 -12.14 17.87
C GLU A 144 -5.86 -12.65 16.74
N THR A 145 -5.65 -12.12 15.53
CA THR A 145 -6.39 -12.49 14.34
C THR A 145 -5.66 -13.58 13.58
N SER A 146 -6.41 -14.54 13.03
CA SER A 146 -5.85 -15.54 12.12
C SER A 146 -5.23 -14.91 10.87
N ASP A 147 -4.01 -15.32 10.52
CA ASP A 147 -3.22 -15.04 9.30
C ASP A 147 -3.23 -13.60 8.73
N HIS A 148 -2.05 -13.01 8.62
CA HIS A 148 -1.85 -11.63 8.15
C HIS A 148 -1.53 -11.55 6.64
N PHE A 149 -2.35 -12.19 5.81
CA PHE A 149 -2.20 -12.08 4.35
C PHE A 149 -3.05 -10.93 3.81
N ARG A 150 -2.47 -10.11 2.93
CA ARG A 150 -3.16 -9.01 2.25
C ARG A 150 -4.01 -9.53 1.09
N TYR A 151 -5.05 -10.28 1.44
CA TYR A 151 -6.10 -10.65 0.51
C TYR A 151 -7.33 -9.78 0.72
N THR A 152 -8.17 -9.62 -0.31
CA THR A 152 -9.48 -8.99 -0.16
C THR A 152 -10.56 -10.04 -0.28
N HIS A 153 -11.58 -10.03 0.56
CA HIS A 153 -12.62 -11.04 0.52
C HIS A 153 -13.41 -11.00 -0.80
N CYS A 154 -13.82 -12.18 -1.27
CA CYS A 154 -14.71 -12.33 -2.41
C CYS A 154 -15.77 -13.40 -2.13
N ILE A 155 -16.83 -13.40 -2.92
CA ILE A 155 -17.85 -14.46 -2.95
C ILE A 155 -18.27 -14.71 -4.38
N ALA A 156 -18.80 -15.91 -4.63
CA ALA A 156 -19.52 -16.21 -5.86
C ALA A 156 -20.92 -15.57 -5.83
N ASP A 157 -21.30 -14.96 -6.95
CA ASP A 157 -22.56 -14.26 -7.17
C ASP A 157 -23.11 -14.62 -8.56
N PRO A 158 -24.29 -15.26 -8.65
CA PRO A 158 -24.92 -15.61 -9.92
C PRO A 158 -25.20 -14.43 -10.86
N LEU A 159 -25.22 -13.19 -10.35
CA LEU A 159 -25.46 -11.98 -11.14
C LEU A 159 -24.24 -11.57 -11.98
N PHE A 160 -23.09 -12.20 -11.78
CA PHE A 160 -21.80 -11.85 -12.38
C PHE A 160 -21.19 -13.00 -13.21
N PRO A 161 -21.93 -13.60 -14.18
CA PRO A 161 -21.49 -14.80 -14.89
C PRO A 161 -20.26 -14.59 -15.78
N SER A 162 -20.03 -13.37 -16.31
CA SER A 162 -18.95 -13.08 -17.26
C SER A 162 -17.59 -12.89 -16.57
N MET A 163 -17.60 -12.47 -15.30
CA MET A 163 -16.43 -12.47 -14.42
C MET A 163 -16.27 -13.77 -13.62
N ILE A 164 -16.91 -14.86 -14.07
CA ILE A 164 -16.80 -16.20 -13.46
C ILE A 164 -17.35 -16.19 -12.03
N TYR A 165 -18.41 -15.42 -11.81
CA TYR A 165 -19.19 -15.32 -10.57
C TYR A 165 -18.51 -14.63 -9.40
N TYR A 166 -17.19 -14.47 -9.36
CA TYR A 166 -16.55 -13.89 -8.17
C TYR A 166 -16.58 -12.38 -8.19
N ARG A 167 -17.10 -11.77 -7.13
CA ARG A 167 -17.06 -10.31 -6.92
C ARG A 167 -16.54 -9.96 -5.53
N GLY A 168 -16.20 -8.68 -5.32
CA GLY A 168 -15.72 -8.20 -4.03
C GLY A 168 -16.81 -8.24 -2.97
N THR A 169 -16.40 -8.41 -1.71
CA THR A 169 -17.27 -8.27 -0.54
C THR A 169 -16.45 -7.93 0.69
N GLU A 170 -17.07 -7.31 1.69
CA GLU A 170 -16.45 -7.03 2.99
C GLU A 170 -17.03 -7.93 4.08
N PRO A 171 -16.21 -8.45 5.00
CA PRO A 171 -16.68 -9.10 6.23
C PRO A 171 -17.02 -8.05 7.31
N GLU A 172 -17.58 -8.52 8.43
CA GLU A 172 -17.67 -7.70 9.66
C GLU A 172 -16.27 -7.46 10.27
N PRO A 173 -16.05 -6.30 10.94
CA PRO A 173 -17.03 -5.25 11.25
C PRO A 173 -17.28 -4.30 10.07
N TYR A 174 -18.55 -3.99 9.79
CA TYR A 174 -18.89 -3.06 8.72
C TYR A 174 -18.58 -1.61 9.09
N GLY A 175 -17.78 -0.94 8.26
CA GLY A 175 -17.40 0.45 8.44
C GLY A 175 -15.89 0.68 8.34
N PRO A 176 -15.44 1.92 8.54
CA PRO A 176 -14.02 2.22 8.62
C PRO A 176 -13.43 1.66 9.93
N HIS A 177 -12.37 0.88 9.79
CA HIS A 177 -11.62 0.27 10.89
C HIS A 177 -10.15 0.05 10.49
N MET A 178 -9.30 -0.34 11.44
CA MET A 178 -7.96 -0.82 11.12
C MET A 178 -8.06 -2.18 10.42
N SER A 179 -7.51 -2.32 9.22
CA SER A 179 -7.62 -3.56 8.43
C SER A 179 -6.86 -4.69 9.10
N PHE A 180 -7.47 -5.87 9.20
CA PHE A 180 -6.81 -7.06 9.73
C PHE A 180 -5.75 -7.60 8.76
N GLU A 181 -6.05 -7.48 7.47
CA GLU A 181 -5.27 -7.96 6.33
C GLU A 181 -4.09 -7.05 6.05
N ASP A 182 -4.23 -5.75 6.29
CA ASP A 182 -3.20 -4.73 6.09
C ASP A 182 -2.55 -4.26 7.40
N SER A 183 -2.16 -5.25 8.21
CA SER A 183 -1.51 -5.07 9.50
C SER A 183 -0.36 -6.04 9.71
N ALA A 184 0.69 -5.60 10.39
CA ALA A 184 1.81 -6.48 10.69
C ALA A 184 1.41 -7.60 11.65
N GLY A 185 2.20 -8.68 11.61
CA GLY A 185 2.10 -9.74 12.60
C GLY A 185 2.17 -9.22 14.03
N HIS A 186 1.40 -9.82 14.93
CA HIS A 186 1.31 -9.42 16.34
C HIS A 186 0.87 -7.97 16.58
N VAL A 187 0.12 -7.38 15.65
CA VAL A 187 -0.86 -6.36 16.03
C VAL A 187 -2.08 -7.08 16.59
N TYR A 188 -2.56 -6.62 17.73
CA TYR A 188 -3.76 -7.14 18.39
C TYR A 188 -4.86 -6.10 18.32
N PHE A 189 -6.08 -6.56 18.09
CA PHE A 189 -7.26 -5.71 17.86
C PHE A 189 -8.31 -5.94 18.91
N ASP A 190 -9.14 -4.94 19.21
CA ASP A 190 -10.44 -5.20 19.81
C ASP A 190 -11.40 -5.81 18.75
N LYS A 191 -12.59 -6.23 19.18
CA LYS A 191 -13.59 -6.83 18.26
C LYS A 191 -14.00 -5.89 17.12
N THR A 192 -13.94 -4.58 17.33
CA THR A 192 -14.34 -3.59 16.32
C THR A 192 -13.18 -3.14 15.42
N ALA A 193 -11.96 -3.60 15.70
CA ALA A 193 -10.73 -3.17 15.05
C ALA A 193 -10.51 -1.65 15.05
N ARG A 194 -11.02 -0.98 16.10
CA ARG A 194 -10.78 0.44 16.34
C ARG A 194 -9.72 0.67 17.39
N GLN A 195 -9.38 -0.34 18.17
CA GLN A 195 -8.26 -0.30 19.10
C GLN A 195 -7.18 -1.26 18.66
N VAL A 196 -5.94 -0.77 18.67
CA VAL A 196 -4.76 -1.56 18.30
C VAL A 196 -3.69 -1.49 19.38
N THR A 197 -3.01 -2.61 19.61
CA THR A 197 -1.86 -2.71 20.52
C THR A 197 -0.88 -3.77 20.03
N THR A 198 0.29 -3.84 20.66
CA THR A 198 1.26 -4.93 20.46
C THR A 198 2.06 -5.16 21.74
N ASN A 199 2.58 -6.37 21.95
CA ASN A 199 3.59 -6.65 22.97
C ASN A 199 5.02 -6.74 22.37
N LYS A 200 5.17 -6.54 21.06
CA LYS A 200 6.45 -6.66 20.33
C LYS A 200 7.11 -5.31 20.12
N GLY A 201 8.10 -5.27 19.22
CA GLY A 201 8.67 -4.03 18.70
C GLY A 201 7.64 -3.24 17.89
N PHE A 202 8.10 -2.29 17.07
CA PHE A 202 7.19 -1.48 16.28
C PHE A 202 6.44 -2.36 15.28
N ARG A 203 5.12 -2.18 15.24
CA ARG A 203 4.21 -2.81 14.30
C ARG A 203 3.17 -1.81 13.86
N MET A 204 2.88 -1.76 12.57
CA MET A 204 1.92 -0.85 11.98
C MET A 204 0.68 -1.61 11.50
N ALA A 205 -0.45 -0.94 11.67
CA ALA A 205 -1.71 -1.26 11.03
C ALA A 205 -2.12 -0.07 10.17
N ARG A 206 -2.74 -0.33 9.01
CA ARG A 206 -3.40 0.68 8.19
C ARG A 206 -4.91 0.50 8.22
N ALA A 207 -5.67 1.57 8.02
CA ALA A 207 -7.12 1.46 7.89
C ALA A 207 -7.52 0.73 6.60
N ASN A 208 -8.74 0.22 6.55
CA ASN A 208 -9.34 -0.37 5.33
C ASN A 208 -9.75 0.68 4.27
N VAL A 209 -9.53 1.97 4.55
CA VAL A 209 -9.96 3.10 3.72
C VAL A 209 -8.76 3.90 3.23
N ALA A 210 -8.68 4.14 1.92
CA ALA A 210 -7.64 4.96 1.30
C ALA A 210 -8.21 6.31 0.85
N VAL A 211 -7.52 7.42 1.13
CA VAL A 211 -7.84 8.72 0.52
C VAL A 211 -7.01 8.93 -0.74
N ARG A 212 -7.64 9.47 -1.79
CA ARG A 212 -7.05 9.58 -3.14
C ARG A 212 -6.99 11.01 -3.68
N GLU A 213 -7.93 11.84 -3.27
CA GLU A 213 -8.05 13.26 -3.63
C GLU A 213 -8.88 13.98 -2.56
N GLY A 214 -8.91 15.31 -2.59
CA GLY A 214 -9.74 16.11 -1.69
C GLY A 214 -9.20 16.16 -0.25
N ARG A 215 -10.08 16.52 0.69
CA ARG A 215 -9.69 16.90 2.06
C ARG A 215 -10.39 16.03 3.11
N TRP A 216 -9.60 15.34 3.93
CA TRP A 216 -10.09 14.30 4.85
C TRP A 216 -9.54 14.45 6.26
N TYR A 217 -10.31 14.00 7.26
CA TYR A 217 -9.94 14.03 8.68
C TYR A 217 -10.27 12.73 9.42
N TRP A 218 -9.38 12.34 10.34
CA TRP A 218 -9.60 11.27 11.32
C TRP A 218 -8.85 11.58 12.63
N GLU A 219 -9.18 10.87 13.71
CA GLU A 219 -8.58 11.04 15.03
C GLU A 219 -7.98 9.76 15.58
N CYS A 220 -6.91 9.92 16.35
CA CYS A 220 -6.22 8.85 17.07
C CYS A 220 -6.05 9.24 18.54
N LYS A 221 -6.72 8.52 19.44
CA LYS A 221 -6.60 8.65 20.89
C LYS A 221 -5.51 7.72 21.41
N ILE A 222 -4.60 8.23 22.23
CA ILE A 222 -3.57 7.39 22.90
C ILE A 222 -4.18 6.77 24.16
N THR A 223 -4.43 5.47 24.12
CA THR A 223 -5.04 4.75 25.26
C THR A 223 -3.99 4.17 26.20
N GLN A 224 -2.81 3.81 25.71
CA GLN A 224 -1.63 3.49 26.51
C GLN A 224 -0.39 4.09 25.87
N GLY A 225 0.35 4.93 26.60
CA GLY A 225 1.49 5.63 26.03
C GLY A 225 2.39 6.28 27.08
N VAL A 226 3.07 7.37 26.70
CA VAL A 226 3.94 8.11 27.61
C VAL A 226 3.09 8.80 28.68
N ARG A 227 3.38 8.52 29.95
CA ARG A 227 2.71 9.15 31.10
C ARG A 227 3.61 10.18 31.76
N PRO A 228 3.05 11.20 32.44
CA PRO A 228 3.86 12.12 33.24
C PRO A 228 4.70 11.37 34.28
N PRO A 229 5.83 11.94 34.73
CA PRO A 229 6.63 11.36 35.79
C PRO A 229 5.79 11.13 37.06
N LYS A 230 6.07 10.03 37.77
CA LYS A 230 5.53 9.85 39.13
C LYS A 230 6.19 10.83 40.09
N ASP A 231 5.50 11.15 41.19
CA ASP A 231 6.01 12.06 42.21
C ASP A 231 7.43 11.65 42.67
N GLY A 232 8.39 12.55 42.47
CA GLY A 232 9.80 12.33 42.82
C GLY A 232 10.71 11.84 41.68
N GLU A 233 10.16 11.55 40.49
CA GLU A 233 10.93 11.18 39.30
C GLU A 233 11.04 12.35 38.31
N SER A 234 12.16 12.45 37.60
CA SER A 234 12.40 13.49 36.59
C SER A 234 12.07 13.06 35.17
N LYS A 235 11.82 11.77 34.94
CA LYS A 235 11.57 11.20 33.61
C LYS A 235 10.14 10.66 33.52
N PRO A 236 9.45 10.86 32.38
CA PRO A 236 8.16 10.23 32.11
C PRO A 236 8.21 8.71 32.31
N GLU A 237 7.13 8.13 32.84
CA GLU A 237 6.95 6.67 32.82
C GLU A 237 6.74 6.27 31.35
N GLY A 238 7.66 5.46 30.82
CA GLY A 238 7.78 5.18 29.38
C GLY A 238 7.92 3.71 29.06
N GLY A 239 8.24 3.42 27.80
CA GLY A 239 8.43 2.06 27.28
C GLY A 239 7.29 1.57 26.40
N GLN A 240 6.14 2.22 26.46
CA GLN A 240 4.99 2.04 25.58
C GLN A 240 4.95 3.23 24.62
N HIS A 241 4.92 2.97 23.31
CA HIS A 241 4.94 4.04 22.32
C HIS A 241 3.92 3.85 21.21
N VAL A 242 3.39 4.97 20.74
CA VAL A 242 2.50 5.05 19.58
C VAL A 242 3.07 6.05 18.58
N ARG A 243 2.94 5.74 17.29
CA ARG A 243 3.04 6.70 16.20
C ARG A 243 1.78 6.66 15.36
N MET A 244 1.38 7.80 14.83
CA MET A 244 0.18 7.92 13.99
C MET A 244 0.48 8.81 12.80
N GLY A 245 -0.24 8.60 11.70
CA GLY A 245 -0.02 9.37 10.49
C GLY A 245 -0.72 8.82 9.26
N TRP A 246 -0.14 9.09 8.10
CA TRP A 246 -0.62 8.61 6.81
C TRP A 246 0.44 7.75 6.14
N ALA A 247 0.05 6.63 5.54
CA ALA A 247 0.96 5.72 4.85
C ALA A 247 0.37 5.22 3.52
N ARG A 248 1.20 5.08 2.50
CA ARG A 248 0.84 4.39 1.25
C ARG A 248 1.01 2.88 1.39
N ARG A 249 0.54 2.12 0.41
CA ARG A 249 0.60 0.64 0.40
C ARG A 249 2.01 0.07 0.49
N GLU A 250 2.98 0.74 -0.12
CA GLU A 250 4.38 0.31 -0.15
C GLU A 250 5.08 0.43 1.21
N ALA A 251 4.51 1.22 2.14
CA ALA A 251 5.10 1.39 3.46
C ALA A 251 5.17 0.05 4.21
N SER A 252 6.31 -0.20 4.87
CA SER A 252 6.53 -1.46 5.58
C SER A 252 5.70 -1.52 6.86
N LEU A 253 4.91 -2.58 7.03
CA LEU A 253 4.09 -2.76 8.24
C LEU A 253 4.93 -3.13 9.48
N ASP A 254 6.12 -3.72 9.29
CA ASP A 254 7.05 -4.05 10.37
C ASP A 254 7.85 -2.83 10.87
N ALA A 255 7.65 -1.68 10.24
CA ALA A 255 8.28 -0.42 10.61
C ALA A 255 7.22 0.60 11.07
N PRO A 256 7.60 1.55 11.93
CA PRO A 256 6.66 2.58 12.35
C PRO A 256 6.38 3.58 11.22
N VAL A 257 5.17 4.13 11.19
CA VAL A 257 4.79 5.25 10.31
C VAL A 257 5.83 6.39 10.41
N GLY A 258 6.25 6.89 9.25
CA GLY A 258 7.34 7.86 9.10
C GLY A 258 8.74 7.24 8.99
N PHE A 259 8.88 5.91 9.01
CA PHE A 259 10.15 5.22 8.80
C PHE A 259 10.70 5.40 7.38
N ASP A 260 9.83 5.29 6.38
CA ASP A 260 10.17 5.31 4.96
C ASP A 260 9.68 6.57 4.24
N ALA A 261 9.92 6.63 2.93
CA ALA A 261 9.41 7.69 2.06
C ALA A 261 7.90 7.56 1.76
N TYR A 262 7.30 6.42 2.08
CA TYR A 262 5.90 6.11 1.76
C TYR A 262 4.94 6.51 2.87
N SER A 263 5.47 7.01 4.00
CA SER A 263 4.69 7.36 5.17
C SER A 263 5.15 8.67 5.83
N TYR A 264 4.19 9.37 6.44
CA TYR A 264 4.40 10.60 7.21
C TYR A 264 3.76 10.41 8.57
N GLY A 265 4.55 10.49 9.63
CA GLY A 265 4.11 10.15 10.98
C GLY A 265 4.45 11.20 12.03
N LEU A 266 3.78 11.09 13.18
CA LEU A 266 4.12 11.79 14.42
C LEU A 266 4.66 10.79 15.44
N ARG A 267 5.64 11.24 16.22
CA ARG A 267 6.17 10.49 17.36
C ARG A 267 5.57 11.01 18.65
N ASP A 268 5.09 10.10 19.50
CA ASP A 268 4.42 10.46 20.75
C ASP A 268 5.31 11.20 21.77
N VAL A 269 6.61 10.88 21.83
CA VAL A 269 7.53 11.39 22.87
C VAL A 269 7.51 12.91 23.03
N ALA A 270 7.87 13.66 21.99
CA ALA A 270 7.85 15.13 22.01
C ALA A 270 6.94 15.72 20.92
N GLY A 271 6.11 14.91 20.25
CA GLY A 271 5.30 15.36 19.13
C GLY A 271 6.13 15.69 17.89
N GLU A 272 7.28 15.02 17.71
CA GLU A 272 8.13 15.23 16.54
C GLU A 272 7.42 14.75 15.27
N LYS A 273 7.56 15.52 14.18
CA LYS A 273 7.20 15.02 12.85
C LYS A 273 8.31 14.10 12.34
N VAL A 274 7.94 12.99 11.73
CA VAL A 274 8.87 11.97 11.25
C VAL A 274 8.52 11.57 9.83
N HIS A 275 9.52 11.63 8.95
CA HIS A 275 9.46 11.15 7.58
C HIS A 275 10.86 10.66 7.21
N MET A 276 10.98 9.53 6.51
CA MET A 276 12.27 8.91 6.16
C MET A 276 13.19 8.70 7.37
N SER A 277 12.63 8.30 8.51
CA SER A 277 13.37 8.08 9.76
C SER A 277 14.13 9.31 10.30
N ARG A 278 13.69 10.51 9.95
CA ARG A 278 14.29 11.78 10.40
C ARG A 278 13.30 12.55 11.29
N PRO A 279 13.30 12.33 12.62
CA PRO A 279 12.49 13.12 13.53
C PRO A 279 12.93 14.58 13.52
N LYS A 280 11.96 15.50 13.47
CA LYS A 280 12.17 16.95 13.57
C LYS A 280 11.18 17.52 14.58
N GLU A 281 11.64 18.48 15.36
CA GLU A 281 10.78 19.24 16.29
C GLU A 281 9.59 19.83 15.52
N PHE A 282 8.41 19.73 16.13
CA PHE A 282 7.17 20.25 15.55
C PHE A 282 6.25 20.79 16.63
N PHE A 283 5.88 19.97 17.62
CA PHE A 283 5.11 20.45 18.76
C PHE A 283 5.97 21.38 19.62
N PRO A 284 5.36 22.41 20.25
CA PRO A 284 6.05 23.26 21.21
C PRO A 284 6.69 22.45 22.34
N ALA A 285 7.77 22.97 22.93
CA ALA A 285 8.41 22.34 24.07
C ALA A 285 7.41 22.18 25.24
N GLY A 286 7.34 20.97 25.79
CA GLY A 286 6.39 20.62 26.86
C GLY A 286 5.04 20.11 26.37
N GLU A 287 4.71 20.27 25.09
CA GLU A 287 3.43 19.85 24.50
C GLU A 287 3.43 18.45 23.90
N GLY A 288 4.42 17.60 24.23
CA GLY A 288 4.49 16.22 23.72
C GLY A 288 3.20 15.43 23.91
N ILE A 289 3.02 14.38 23.11
CA ILE A 289 1.79 13.58 23.09
C ILE A 289 1.83 12.60 24.27
N ARG A 290 0.74 12.49 25.01
CA ARG A 290 0.64 11.67 26.22
C ARG A 290 -0.55 10.72 26.14
N GLU A 291 -0.55 9.75 27.06
CA GLU A 291 -1.73 8.95 27.32
C GLU A 291 -2.94 9.86 27.61
N GLY A 292 -4.07 9.58 26.95
CA GLY A 292 -5.29 10.37 27.02
C GLY A 292 -5.43 11.44 25.92
N ASP A 293 -4.35 11.87 25.28
CA ASP A 293 -4.43 12.84 24.19
C ASP A 293 -5.12 12.26 22.95
N VAL A 294 -5.87 13.11 22.25
CA VAL A 294 -6.47 12.83 20.94
C VAL A 294 -5.77 13.66 19.88
N ILE A 295 -5.24 12.98 18.86
CA ILE A 295 -4.54 13.60 17.75
C ILE A 295 -5.42 13.55 16.51
N GLY A 296 -5.83 14.73 16.05
CA GLY A 296 -6.55 14.92 14.79
C GLY A 296 -5.58 15.05 13.62
N LEU A 297 -5.86 14.34 12.52
CA LEU A 297 -5.02 14.26 11.34
C LEU A 297 -5.85 14.60 10.10
N GLU A 298 -5.61 15.80 9.57
CA GLU A 298 -6.18 16.27 8.31
C GLU A 298 -5.19 16.04 7.18
N ILE A 299 -5.66 15.60 6.01
CA ILE A 299 -4.89 15.54 4.76
C ILE A 299 -5.67 16.24 3.64
N GLN A 300 -4.98 17.07 2.86
CA GLN A 300 -5.47 17.64 1.61
C GLN A 300 -4.64 17.05 0.47
N LEU A 301 -5.33 16.57 -0.56
CA LEU A 301 -4.76 16.10 -1.82
C LEU A 301 -5.40 16.87 -2.98
N PRO A 302 -4.66 17.13 -4.08
CA PRO A 302 -5.28 17.65 -5.30
C PRO A 302 -6.27 16.63 -5.88
N SER A 303 -7.08 17.07 -6.83
CA SER A 303 -7.93 16.21 -7.64
C SER A 303 -7.12 15.11 -8.31
N GLU A 304 -7.78 13.98 -8.56
CA GLU A 304 -7.20 12.87 -9.28
C GLU A 304 -6.73 13.30 -10.68
N ASN A 305 -7.44 14.23 -11.32
CA ASN A 305 -7.07 14.81 -12.61
C ASN A 305 -5.71 15.50 -12.57
N LEU A 306 -5.55 16.44 -11.63
CA LEU A 306 -4.30 17.18 -11.49
C LEU A 306 -3.18 16.23 -11.10
N HIS A 307 -3.44 15.29 -10.19
CA HIS A 307 -2.50 14.24 -9.83
C HIS A 307 -2.02 13.45 -11.06
N ARG A 308 -2.92 12.96 -11.92
CA ARG A 308 -2.54 12.24 -13.16
C ARG A 308 -1.81 13.12 -14.16
N LYS A 309 -2.15 14.41 -14.25
CA LYS A 309 -1.41 15.38 -15.07
C LYS A 309 0.04 15.53 -14.60
N ILE A 310 0.27 15.57 -13.29
CA ILE A 310 1.61 15.58 -12.68
C ILE A 310 2.33 14.26 -12.96
N MET A 311 1.68 13.10 -12.77
CA MET A 311 2.30 11.79 -12.99
C MET A 311 2.65 11.53 -14.47
N SER A 312 1.90 12.11 -15.41
CA SER A 312 2.21 12.03 -16.84
C SER A 312 3.25 13.05 -17.31
N GLY A 313 3.65 14.01 -16.47
CA GLY A 313 4.68 15.01 -16.77
C GLY A 313 4.18 16.20 -17.58
N HIS A 314 2.85 16.40 -17.62
CA HIS A 314 2.20 17.50 -18.35
C HIS A 314 1.81 18.67 -17.45
N TYR A 315 2.17 18.64 -16.17
CA TYR A 315 1.88 19.71 -15.22
C TYR A 315 2.63 20.99 -15.58
N ASN A 316 1.93 22.12 -15.60
CA ASN A 316 2.50 23.43 -15.81
C ASN A 316 1.98 24.40 -14.73
N PRO A 317 2.82 24.87 -13.79
CA PRO A 317 2.39 25.71 -12.68
C PRO A 317 1.81 27.06 -13.10
N VAL A 318 2.06 27.52 -14.33
CA VAL A 318 1.49 28.77 -14.84
C VAL A 318 0.05 28.59 -15.30
N VAL A 319 -0.29 27.40 -15.81
CA VAL A 319 -1.63 27.09 -16.37
C VAL A 319 -2.50 26.38 -15.33
N ASP A 320 -1.91 25.51 -14.52
CA ASP A 320 -2.58 24.62 -13.58
C ASP A 320 -2.65 25.24 -12.17
N GLN A 321 -2.91 26.55 -12.11
CA GLN A 321 -2.97 27.28 -10.84
C GLN A 321 -4.21 26.90 -10.02
N THR A 322 -5.31 26.61 -10.70
CA THR A 322 -6.57 26.18 -10.10
C THR A 322 -6.79 24.70 -10.40
N ASP A 323 -7.11 23.96 -9.35
CA ASP A 323 -7.47 22.55 -9.46
C ASP A 323 -8.89 22.45 -10.03
N GLU A 324 -8.99 22.54 -11.36
CA GLU A 324 -10.27 22.54 -12.06
C GLU A 324 -10.87 21.14 -12.04
N GLN A 325 -12.09 21.03 -11.52
CA GLN A 325 -12.86 19.80 -11.64
C GLN A 325 -13.10 19.46 -13.12
N PRO A 326 -13.00 18.17 -13.49
CA PRO A 326 -13.38 17.76 -14.83
C PRO A 326 -14.82 18.16 -15.13
N LEU A 327 -15.07 18.50 -16.40
CA LEU A 327 -16.45 18.60 -16.88
C LEU A 327 -17.17 17.26 -16.60
N PRO A 328 -18.47 17.25 -16.25
CA PRO A 328 -19.21 16.01 -16.03
C PRO A 328 -19.23 15.04 -17.22
N SER A 329 -18.86 15.52 -18.41
CA SER A 329 -18.75 14.74 -19.65
C SER A 329 -17.34 14.21 -19.92
N ALA A 330 -16.35 14.54 -19.08
CA ALA A 330 -15.02 14.01 -19.20
C ALA A 330 -15.04 12.49 -18.99
N GLU A 331 -14.30 11.76 -19.82
CA GLU A 331 -14.08 10.33 -19.59
C GLU A 331 -13.37 10.15 -18.25
N GLY A 332 -13.93 9.27 -17.41
CA GLY A 332 -13.31 8.89 -16.14
C GLY A 332 -11.99 8.16 -16.37
N HIS A 333 -11.10 8.22 -15.39
CA HIS A 333 -9.84 7.49 -15.47
C HIS A 333 -10.08 5.98 -15.37
N ASN A 334 -9.30 5.22 -16.13
CA ASN A 334 -9.45 3.77 -16.16
C ASN A 334 -8.83 3.14 -14.90
N ILE A 335 -9.60 2.27 -14.24
CA ILE A 335 -9.15 1.43 -13.13
C ILE A 335 -9.17 -0.02 -13.61
N VAL A 336 -8.03 -0.71 -13.50
CA VAL A 336 -7.85 -2.07 -14.02
C VAL A 336 -7.46 -2.99 -12.88
N ARG A 337 -8.38 -3.87 -12.48
CA ARG A 337 -8.24 -4.70 -11.28
C ARG A 337 -7.94 -6.15 -11.62
N ASP A 338 -6.65 -6.49 -11.66
CA ASP A 338 -6.20 -7.86 -11.81
C ASP A 338 -6.28 -8.61 -10.46
N ARG A 339 -7.36 -9.39 -10.30
CA ARG A 339 -7.68 -10.09 -9.05
C ARG A 339 -7.95 -11.56 -9.33
N LEU A 340 -7.17 -12.45 -8.73
CA LEU A 340 -7.34 -13.90 -8.86
C LEU A 340 -8.15 -14.42 -7.68
N PRO A 341 -9.35 -15.00 -7.87
CA PRO A 341 -10.03 -15.67 -6.77
C PRO A 341 -9.24 -16.93 -6.37
N ILE A 342 -9.04 -17.09 -5.07
CA ILE A 342 -8.36 -18.22 -4.42
C ILE A 342 -9.24 -18.75 -3.28
N ARG A 343 -9.04 -20.02 -2.92
CA ARG A 343 -9.59 -20.58 -1.67
C ARG A 343 -8.47 -20.70 -0.66
N PHE A 344 -8.69 -20.13 0.50
CA PHE A 344 -7.80 -20.30 1.64
C PHE A 344 -8.64 -20.68 2.86
N LYS A 345 -8.34 -21.84 3.43
CA LYS A 345 -9.14 -22.48 4.48
C LYS A 345 -10.61 -22.59 4.02
N ALA A 346 -11.56 -22.13 4.84
CA ALA A 346 -12.99 -22.20 4.56
C ALA A 346 -13.53 -20.98 3.77
N HIS A 347 -12.67 -20.07 3.32
CA HIS A 347 -13.08 -18.81 2.72
C HIS A 347 -12.51 -18.60 1.32
N THR A 348 -13.17 -17.72 0.57
CA THR A 348 -12.73 -17.27 -0.75
C THR A 348 -12.21 -15.84 -0.66
N TYR A 349 -11.11 -15.61 -1.37
CA TYR A 349 -10.41 -14.34 -1.38
C TYR A 349 -9.97 -13.99 -2.79
N PHE A 350 -9.72 -12.71 -3.04
CA PHE A 350 -8.93 -12.24 -4.17
C PHE A 350 -7.47 -12.05 -3.76
N GLU A 351 -6.58 -12.76 -4.45
CA GLU A 351 -5.16 -12.50 -4.52
C GLU A 351 -4.90 -11.34 -5.49
N ARG A 352 -4.16 -10.33 -5.04
CA ARG A 352 -3.77 -9.15 -5.83
C ARG A 352 -2.26 -8.99 -5.78
N ILE A 353 -1.72 -8.30 -6.78
CA ILE A 353 -0.30 -8.00 -6.85
C ILE A 353 -0.03 -6.76 -6.01
N GLU A 354 0.84 -6.88 -5.00
CA GLU A 354 1.17 -5.76 -4.12
C GLU A 354 2.08 -4.73 -4.79
N TYR A 355 2.04 -3.50 -4.30
CA TYR A 355 3.00 -2.47 -4.64
C TYR A 355 4.25 -2.61 -3.77
N HIS A 356 5.42 -2.34 -4.34
CA HIS A 356 6.70 -2.49 -3.65
C HIS A 356 7.49 -1.18 -3.60
N PRO A 357 8.37 -1.00 -2.60
CA PRO A 357 9.32 0.10 -2.60
C PRO A 357 10.18 0.13 -3.86
N VAL A 358 10.25 1.29 -4.50
CA VAL A 358 11.12 1.55 -5.65
C VAL A 358 12.44 2.18 -5.25
N LYS A 359 13.49 1.86 -6.01
CA LYS A 359 14.87 2.27 -5.77
C LYS A 359 15.02 3.80 -5.63
N GLU A 360 14.29 4.58 -6.42
CA GLU A 360 14.37 6.04 -6.42
C GLU A 360 14.03 6.63 -5.05
N LEU A 361 13.07 6.03 -4.34
CA LEU A 361 12.66 6.46 -3.00
C LEU A 361 13.52 5.83 -1.90
N GLU A 362 14.10 4.65 -2.13
CA GLU A 362 15.13 4.07 -1.24
C GLU A 362 16.41 4.92 -1.23
N ASP A 363 16.85 5.36 -2.42
CA ASP A 363 17.99 6.24 -2.61
C ASP A 363 17.73 7.62 -1.96
N LEU A 364 16.49 8.13 -2.02
CA LEU A 364 16.08 9.37 -1.35
C LEU A 364 16.19 9.27 0.19
N MET A 365 15.84 8.11 0.76
CA MET A 365 15.98 7.87 2.21
C MET A 365 17.46 7.82 2.63
N ASN A 366 18.29 7.16 1.82
CA ASN A 366 19.70 6.88 2.11
C ASN A 366 20.61 7.41 1.01
N PRO A 367 20.79 8.74 0.87
CA PRO A 367 21.62 9.31 -0.17
C PRO A 367 23.07 8.89 0.04
N THR A 368 23.56 7.94 -0.76
CA THR A 368 24.96 7.55 -0.73
C THR A 368 25.78 8.64 -1.44
N GLY A 369 26.70 9.26 -0.71
CA GLY A 369 27.41 10.49 -1.12
C GLY A 369 28.28 10.41 -2.39
N LEU A 370 28.26 9.30 -3.14
CA LEU A 370 28.89 9.19 -4.44
C LEU A 370 27.96 8.43 -5.41
N GLY A 371 27.24 9.17 -6.25
CA GLY A 371 26.66 8.63 -7.49
C GLY A 371 25.21 8.14 -7.44
N SER A 372 24.46 8.38 -6.37
CA SER A 372 23.00 8.23 -6.42
C SER A 372 22.43 9.31 -7.34
N GLY A 373 21.78 8.91 -8.43
CA GLY A 373 21.23 9.81 -9.46
C GLY A 373 20.07 10.70 -9.00
N VAL A 374 19.84 10.82 -7.68
CA VAL A 374 18.90 11.74 -7.06
C VAL A 374 19.66 13.03 -6.74
N SER A 375 20.00 13.76 -7.80
CA SER A 375 20.68 15.06 -7.69
C SER A 375 19.72 16.19 -7.29
N GLU A 376 18.42 15.98 -7.44
CA GLU A 376 17.39 17.00 -7.29
C GLU A 376 16.38 16.57 -6.22
N ASP A 377 15.94 17.54 -5.42
CA ASP A 377 14.90 17.32 -4.43
C ASP A 377 13.57 16.99 -5.11
N PRO A 378 12.70 16.21 -4.44
CA PRO A 378 11.34 15.94 -4.93
C PRO A 378 10.60 17.23 -5.29
N SER A 379 9.95 17.24 -6.45
CA SER A 379 9.22 18.40 -6.96
C SER A 379 8.16 17.97 -7.98
N PRO A 380 7.13 18.79 -8.26
CA PRO A 380 6.03 18.37 -9.13
C PRO A 380 6.46 17.99 -10.55
N ASN A 381 7.55 18.60 -11.05
CA ASN A 381 8.09 18.37 -12.39
C ASN A 381 9.35 17.49 -12.39
N HIS A 382 9.64 16.79 -11.28
CA HIS A 382 10.82 15.95 -11.18
C HIS A 382 10.87 14.90 -12.33
N PRO A 383 12.05 14.64 -12.94
CA PRO A 383 12.15 13.73 -14.09
C PRO A 383 11.70 12.31 -13.77
N SER A 384 12.05 11.78 -12.60
CA SER A 384 11.51 10.51 -12.08
C SER A 384 10.09 10.71 -11.52
N PRO A 385 9.07 9.99 -12.03
CA PRO A 385 7.70 10.07 -11.55
C PRO A 385 7.53 9.77 -10.06
N SER A 386 8.29 8.81 -9.52
CA SER A 386 8.21 8.42 -8.10
C SER A 386 8.67 9.51 -7.14
N LEU A 387 9.42 10.50 -7.63
CA LEU A 387 9.91 11.66 -6.89
C LEU A 387 9.08 12.92 -7.17
N ARG A 388 7.97 12.81 -7.89
CA ARG A 388 7.07 13.94 -8.12
C ARG A 388 6.21 14.20 -6.90
N THR A 389 6.11 15.46 -6.50
CA THR A 389 5.26 15.90 -5.40
C THR A 389 3.94 16.46 -5.91
N LEU A 390 2.94 16.47 -5.04
CA LEU A 390 1.60 16.98 -5.28
C LEU A 390 1.52 18.42 -4.76
N PRO A 391 1.51 19.45 -5.62
CA PRO A 391 1.36 20.84 -5.20
C PRO A 391 0.10 21.03 -4.35
N ASN A 392 0.16 21.95 -3.39
CA ASN A 392 -0.95 22.30 -2.49
C ASN A 392 -1.47 21.15 -1.60
N SER A 393 -0.88 19.95 -1.70
CA SER A 393 -1.16 18.89 -0.74
C SER A 393 -0.48 19.17 0.60
N TYR A 394 -1.13 18.75 1.68
CA TYR A 394 -0.59 18.93 3.02
C TYR A 394 -1.18 17.96 4.02
N ILE A 395 -0.52 17.83 5.17
CA ILE A 395 -1.08 17.22 6.38
C ILE A 395 -1.11 18.28 7.48
N ARG A 396 -2.28 18.48 8.11
CA ARG A 396 -2.48 19.30 9.31
C ARG A 396 -2.71 18.42 10.52
N VAL A 397 -2.22 18.88 11.66
CA VAL A 397 -2.25 18.12 12.92
C VAL A 397 -2.91 18.94 14.00
N TYR A 398 -3.80 18.31 14.74
CA TYR A 398 -4.54 18.87 15.87
C TYR A 398 -4.26 18.04 17.12
N LYS A 399 -4.15 18.69 18.28
CA LYS A 399 -4.08 18.03 19.59
C LYS A 399 -5.28 18.49 20.40
N ASN A 400 -6.16 17.55 20.77
CA ASN A 400 -7.39 17.81 21.51
C ASN A 400 -8.21 18.96 20.87
N GLY A 401 -8.34 18.93 19.54
CA GLY A 401 -9.05 19.93 18.73
C GLY A 401 -8.27 21.21 18.40
N VAL A 402 -7.12 21.45 19.03
CA VAL A 402 -6.29 22.65 18.78
C VAL A 402 -5.32 22.40 17.64
N LEU A 403 -5.34 23.25 16.61
CA LEU A 403 -4.40 23.17 15.49
C LEU A 403 -2.96 23.39 15.96
N MET A 404 -2.12 22.38 15.78
CA MET A 404 -0.68 22.44 16.08
C MET A 404 0.13 22.94 14.87
N GLY A 405 -0.40 22.76 13.65
CA GLY A 405 0.18 23.29 12.41
C GLY A 405 0.17 22.30 11.25
N THR A 406 0.99 22.59 10.25
CA THR A 406 1.08 21.83 8.99
C THR A 406 2.48 21.22 8.82
N PRO A 407 2.77 20.05 9.43
CA PRO A 407 4.12 19.50 9.46
C PRO A 407 4.64 19.04 8.09
N PHE A 408 3.74 18.65 7.18
CA PHE A 408 4.07 18.12 5.87
C PHE A 408 3.29 18.87 4.78
N LYS A 409 3.98 19.19 3.69
CA LYS A 409 3.46 19.83 2.48
C LYS A 409 4.12 19.16 1.28
N ASP A 410 3.50 19.31 0.11
CA ASP A 410 4.03 18.79 -1.15
C ASP A 410 4.30 17.28 -1.06
N LEU A 411 3.28 16.53 -0.66
CA LEU A 411 3.34 15.08 -0.48
C LEU A 411 3.72 14.38 -1.80
N LEU A 412 4.43 13.26 -1.72
CA LEU A 412 4.78 12.45 -2.89
C LEU A 412 3.54 11.89 -3.62
N GLY A 413 3.55 11.96 -4.95
CA GLY A 413 2.55 11.34 -5.80
C GLY A 413 2.60 9.81 -5.71
N PHE A 414 1.44 9.18 -5.88
CA PHE A 414 1.25 7.73 -5.74
C PHE A 414 0.54 7.10 -6.94
N LEU A 415 -0.11 7.87 -7.82
CA LEU A 415 -0.74 7.26 -8.99
C LEU A 415 0.35 6.75 -9.95
N PRO A 416 0.06 5.71 -10.75
CA PRO A 416 1.02 5.22 -11.74
C PRO A 416 1.47 6.35 -12.68
N PRO A 417 2.75 6.39 -13.08
CA PRO A 417 3.77 5.36 -12.87
C PRO A 417 4.62 5.53 -11.59
N ALA A 418 4.21 6.37 -10.63
CA ALA A 418 4.98 6.58 -9.40
C ALA A 418 5.02 5.32 -8.52
N SER A 419 3.88 4.65 -8.37
CA SER A 419 3.75 3.34 -7.73
C SER A 419 3.87 2.21 -8.75
N ARG A 420 4.59 1.14 -8.39
CA ARG A 420 4.84 0.00 -9.27
C ARG A 420 4.43 -1.32 -8.58
N PRO A 421 3.64 -2.18 -9.25
CA PRO A 421 3.36 -3.50 -8.74
C PRO A 421 4.65 -4.32 -8.64
N GLN A 422 4.70 -5.25 -7.69
CA GLN A 422 5.80 -6.19 -7.53
C GLN A 422 5.95 -7.04 -8.79
N THR A 423 7.19 -7.19 -9.27
CA THR A 423 7.48 -7.97 -10.48
C THR A 423 7.19 -9.45 -10.26
N GLN A 424 6.04 -9.90 -10.77
CA GLN A 424 5.63 -11.31 -10.78
C GLN A 424 4.75 -11.63 -11.99
N VAL A 425 4.40 -12.90 -12.19
CA VAL A 425 3.53 -13.32 -13.30
C VAL A 425 2.18 -12.62 -13.17
N GLY A 426 1.75 -11.94 -14.24
CA GLY A 426 0.53 -11.14 -14.25
C GLY A 426 0.69 -9.69 -13.77
N ALA A 427 1.87 -9.26 -13.33
CA ALA A 427 2.10 -7.85 -12.97
C ALA A 427 2.09 -6.96 -14.22
N ARG A 428 1.30 -5.88 -14.19
CA ARG A 428 1.23 -4.86 -15.24
C ARG A 428 1.53 -3.48 -14.67
N GLU A 429 2.64 -2.90 -15.10
CA GLU A 429 3.01 -1.54 -14.71
C GLU A 429 2.11 -0.48 -15.38
N GLY A 430 2.02 0.70 -14.77
CA GLY A 430 1.29 1.84 -15.34
C GLY A 430 -0.23 1.77 -15.18
N LEU A 431 -0.76 0.72 -14.57
CA LEU A 431 -2.19 0.55 -14.29
C LEU A 431 -2.51 0.85 -12.83
N ASP A 432 -3.67 1.47 -12.62
CA ASP A 432 -4.21 1.79 -11.30
C ASP A 432 -5.28 0.75 -10.96
N ASP A 433 -5.12 0.07 -9.82
CA ASP A 433 -6.05 -0.95 -9.35
C ASP A 433 -7.13 -0.40 -8.41
N GLY A 434 -7.16 0.93 -8.23
CA GLY A 434 -8.08 1.63 -7.34
C GLY A 434 -7.65 1.63 -5.86
N MET A 435 -6.58 0.92 -5.52
CA MET A 435 -6.13 0.74 -4.13
C MET A 435 -4.94 1.64 -3.76
N LEU A 436 -4.46 2.46 -4.70
CA LEU A 436 -3.43 3.46 -4.41
C LEU A 436 -4.02 4.67 -3.69
N GLY A 437 -3.30 5.19 -2.71
CA GLY A 437 -3.74 6.31 -1.88
C GLY A 437 -2.93 6.43 -0.59
N TYR A 438 -3.33 7.39 0.24
CA TYR A 438 -2.86 7.50 1.62
C TYR A 438 -3.88 6.88 2.57
N TYR A 439 -3.41 6.01 3.45
CA TYR A 439 -4.21 5.33 4.46
C TYR A 439 -3.91 5.92 5.83
N PRO A 440 -4.92 6.15 6.69
CA PRO A 440 -4.70 6.30 8.12
C PRO A 440 -3.86 5.14 8.64
N ALA A 441 -2.80 5.45 9.38
CA ALA A 441 -1.84 4.47 9.85
C ALA A 441 -1.47 4.71 11.31
N VAL A 442 -1.44 3.62 12.07
CA VAL A 442 -1.05 3.63 13.49
C VAL A 442 0.04 2.58 13.69
N SER A 443 1.11 2.96 14.40
CA SER A 443 2.17 2.06 14.81
C SER A 443 2.26 2.00 16.33
N VAL A 444 2.35 0.79 16.86
CA VAL A 444 2.34 0.48 18.29
C VAL A 444 3.64 -0.19 18.69
N PHE A 445 4.06 -0.03 19.94
CA PHE A 445 5.32 -0.57 20.47
C PHE A 445 5.20 -0.95 21.94
N ARG A 446 5.58 -2.19 22.27
CA ARG A 446 5.76 -2.74 23.63
C ARG A 446 4.65 -2.38 24.64
N GLY A 447 3.40 -2.52 24.24
CA GLY A 447 2.20 -2.27 25.04
C GLY A 447 1.52 -0.94 24.71
N GLY A 448 2.16 -0.07 23.93
CA GLY A 448 1.54 1.14 23.42
C GLY A 448 0.26 0.81 22.66
N ALA A 449 -0.82 1.52 22.96
CA ALA A 449 -2.14 1.26 22.44
C ALA A 449 -2.83 2.57 22.03
N ALA A 450 -3.66 2.47 20.99
CA ALA A 450 -4.43 3.59 20.48
C ALA A 450 -5.82 3.17 20.05
N GLU A 451 -6.75 4.11 20.13
CA GLU A 451 -8.12 4.01 19.63
C GLU A 451 -8.30 5.00 18.47
N VAL A 452 -8.87 4.55 17.36
CA VAL A 452 -9.07 5.35 16.15
C VAL A 452 -10.54 5.72 15.96
N ASN A 453 -10.76 6.93 15.44
CA ASN A 453 -12.09 7.43 15.09
C ASN A 453 -12.05 8.10 13.71
N PHE A 454 -12.76 7.50 12.76
CA PHE A 454 -12.83 7.96 11.37
C PHE A 454 -13.97 8.96 11.13
N GLY A 455 -14.72 9.32 12.18
CA GLY A 455 -15.87 10.22 12.11
C GLY A 455 -17.18 9.52 11.74
N PRO A 456 -18.26 10.28 11.55
CA PRO A 456 -18.33 11.75 11.67
C PRO A 456 -18.32 12.26 13.12
N ASP A 457 -18.58 11.38 14.09
CA ASP A 457 -18.71 11.73 15.51
C ASP A 457 -17.33 11.78 16.19
N PHE A 458 -16.58 12.85 15.92
CA PHE A 458 -15.25 13.08 16.48
C PHE A 458 -15.26 13.40 17.98
N TRP A 459 -14.20 13.02 18.69
CA TRP A 459 -13.97 13.46 20.07
C TRP A 459 -13.69 14.96 20.12
N TYR A 460 -12.91 15.47 19.16
CA TYR A 460 -12.62 16.88 18.99
C TYR A 460 -12.85 17.30 17.53
N PRO A 461 -14.12 17.58 17.16
CA PRO A 461 -14.46 17.95 15.79
C PRO A 461 -13.54 19.06 15.26
N PRO A 462 -13.01 18.91 14.04
CA PRO A 462 -12.15 19.93 13.47
C PRO A 462 -12.95 21.24 13.35
N PRO A 463 -12.30 22.41 13.46
CA PRO A 463 -12.99 23.69 13.28
C PRO A 463 -13.79 23.66 11.97
N THR A 464 -15.09 23.92 12.05
CA THR A 464 -15.91 24.08 10.85
C THR A 464 -15.39 25.31 10.13
N ASP A 465 -14.76 25.13 8.97
CA ASP A 465 -14.31 26.21 8.11
C ASP A 465 -15.52 26.98 7.56
N SER A 466 -16.14 27.78 8.42
CA SER A 466 -16.93 28.92 8.00
C SER A 466 -15.95 30.07 7.80
N VAL A 467 -15.48 30.20 6.56
CA VAL A 467 -14.83 31.41 6.03
C VAL A 467 -13.39 31.65 6.54
N ALA A 468 -12.40 31.09 5.85
CA ALA A 468 -11.04 31.62 5.89
C ALA A 468 -10.34 31.45 4.53
N GLY A 469 -10.51 32.43 3.62
CA GLY A 469 -9.64 32.55 2.45
C GLY A 469 -10.15 33.37 1.25
N GLY A 470 -11.45 33.62 1.11
CA GLY A 470 -11.98 34.42 0.01
C GLY A 470 -12.24 35.86 0.44
N GLY A 471 -11.52 36.83 -0.14
CA GLY A 471 -11.98 38.22 -0.15
C GLY A 471 -13.38 38.35 -0.79
N PRO A 472 -14.05 39.51 -0.70
CA PRO A 472 -15.45 39.70 -1.09
C PRO A 472 -15.75 39.57 -2.60
N ASP A 473 -14.88 38.93 -3.38
CA ASP A 473 -14.95 38.80 -4.85
C ASP A 473 -14.76 37.36 -5.36
N ALA A 474 -14.82 36.34 -4.49
CA ALA A 474 -14.77 34.94 -4.94
C ALA A 474 -16.13 34.51 -5.51
N THR A 475 -16.31 34.71 -6.82
CA THR A 475 -17.43 34.18 -7.59
C THR A 475 -17.51 32.66 -7.45
N HIS A 476 -18.69 32.16 -7.05
CA HIS A 476 -19.02 30.75 -6.92
C HIS A 476 -18.70 29.94 -8.19
N SER A 477 -17.63 29.14 -8.17
CA SER A 477 -17.33 28.17 -9.22
C SER A 477 -16.85 26.83 -8.63
N GLY A 478 -17.69 25.79 -8.71
CA GLY A 478 -17.33 24.37 -8.86
C GLY A 478 -16.43 23.63 -7.84
N THR A 479 -15.63 24.27 -7.00
CA THR A 479 -14.54 23.62 -6.22
C THR A 479 -14.94 23.12 -4.83
N HIS A 480 -16.21 23.28 -4.43
CA HIS A 480 -16.64 23.10 -3.05
C HIS A 480 -16.26 21.74 -2.42
N ARG A 481 -16.29 20.64 -3.19
CA ARG A 481 -16.04 19.28 -2.65
C ARG A 481 -14.57 19.00 -2.32
N LEU A 482 -13.61 19.56 -3.06
CA LEU A 482 -12.19 19.28 -2.83
C LEU A 482 -11.64 20.00 -1.59
N ASP A 483 -12.22 21.16 -1.26
CA ASP A 483 -11.82 22.00 -0.11
C ASP A 483 -12.64 21.71 1.15
N GLU A 484 -13.81 21.06 1.00
CA GLU A 484 -14.66 20.64 2.10
C GLU A 484 -13.99 19.52 2.90
N LEU A 485 -13.82 19.74 4.20
CA LEU A 485 -13.24 18.76 5.09
C LEU A 485 -14.24 17.63 5.37
N GLN A 486 -13.94 16.43 4.90
CA GLN A 486 -14.80 15.26 5.07
C GLN A 486 -14.23 14.28 6.12
N PRO A 487 -15.08 13.57 6.89
CA PRO A 487 -14.62 12.49 7.73
C PRO A 487 -14.22 11.28 6.86
N VAL A 488 -13.15 10.57 7.25
CA VAL A 488 -12.70 9.36 6.54
C VAL A 488 -13.79 8.28 6.46
N SER A 489 -14.77 8.28 7.36
CA SER A 489 -15.91 7.36 7.30
C SER A 489 -16.79 7.51 6.06
N GLU A 490 -16.87 8.70 5.46
CA GLU A 490 -17.58 8.86 4.17
C GLU A 490 -16.78 8.23 3.02
N ARG A 491 -15.45 8.26 3.08
CA ARG A 491 -14.59 7.60 2.09
C ARG A 491 -14.80 6.09 2.07
N TYR A 492 -15.10 5.46 3.21
CA TYR A 492 -15.48 4.04 3.25
C TYR A 492 -16.67 3.76 2.32
N ARG A 493 -17.72 4.59 2.39
CA ARG A 493 -18.92 4.43 1.55
C ARG A 493 -18.59 4.65 0.07
N ASP A 494 -17.81 5.68 -0.22
CA ASP A 494 -17.34 5.97 -1.59
C ASP A 494 -16.55 4.78 -2.16
N GLN A 495 -15.65 4.18 -1.36
CA GLN A 495 -14.82 3.04 -1.78
C GLN A 495 -15.66 1.80 -2.06
N ILE A 496 -16.67 1.50 -1.22
CA ILE A 496 -17.60 0.40 -1.46
C ILE A 496 -18.42 0.63 -2.74
N ALA A 497 -18.90 1.86 -2.95
CA ALA A 497 -19.62 2.21 -4.17
C ALA A 497 -18.73 2.05 -5.42
N GLU A 498 -17.49 2.53 -5.36
CA GLU A 498 -16.48 2.34 -6.41
C GLU A 498 -16.24 0.85 -6.70
N ASP A 499 -16.00 0.04 -5.67
CA ASP A 499 -15.74 -1.39 -5.84
C ASP A 499 -16.89 -2.13 -6.53
N ILE A 500 -18.15 -1.83 -6.15
CA ILE A 500 -19.34 -2.39 -6.78
C ILE A 500 -19.47 -1.91 -8.23
N VAL A 501 -19.27 -0.61 -8.48
CA VAL A 501 -19.35 -0.04 -9.84
C VAL A 501 -18.29 -0.67 -10.74
N TYR A 502 -17.06 -0.82 -10.26
CA TYR A 502 -16.01 -1.47 -11.03
C TYR A 502 -16.26 -2.97 -11.23
N ASP A 503 -16.89 -3.68 -10.28
CA ASP A 503 -17.31 -5.08 -10.49
C ASP A 503 -18.32 -5.18 -11.65
N ILE A 504 -19.26 -4.23 -11.72
CA ILE A 504 -20.25 -4.14 -12.81
C ILE A 504 -19.57 -3.78 -14.14
N ILE A 505 -18.64 -2.84 -14.15
CA ILE A 505 -17.88 -2.45 -15.35
C ILE A 505 -17.09 -3.66 -15.88
N ASP A 506 -16.39 -4.38 -15.00
CA ASP A 506 -15.62 -5.57 -15.38
C ASP A 506 -16.53 -6.67 -15.96
N GLU A 507 -17.69 -6.91 -15.35
CA GLU A 507 -18.71 -7.84 -15.88
C GLU A 507 -19.18 -7.44 -17.29
N VAL A 508 -19.49 -6.17 -17.51
CA VAL A 508 -19.95 -5.67 -18.82
C VAL A 508 -18.84 -5.70 -19.87
N ASP A 509 -17.60 -5.36 -19.51
CA ASP A 509 -16.44 -5.48 -20.40
C ASP A 509 -16.25 -6.93 -20.83
N PHE A 510 -16.28 -7.86 -19.87
CA PHE A 510 -16.20 -9.28 -20.13
C PHE A 510 -17.36 -9.79 -21.00
N TRP A 511 -18.59 -9.44 -20.67
CA TRP A 511 -19.77 -9.78 -21.47
C TRP A 511 -19.67 -9.26 -22.92
N SER A 512 -19.16 -8.04 -23.09
CA SER A 512 -18.93 -7.42 -24.40
C SER A 512 -17.86 -8.16 -25.21
N GLN A 513 -16.76 -8.57 -24.55
CA GLN A 513 -15.72 -9.38 -25.17
C GLN A 513 -16.23 -10.76 -25.61
N ASP A 514 -17.22 -11.32 -24.91
CA ASP A 514 -17.89 -12.57 -25.26
C ASP A 514 -18.92 -12.44 -26.38
N GLY A 515 -19.11 -11.22 -26.90
CA GLY A 515 -20.00 -10.93 -28.02
C GLY A 515 -21.36 -10.37 -27.60
N GLY A 516 -21.48 -9.80 -26.41
CA GLY A 516 -22.61 -8.95 -26.02
C GLY A 516 -23.96 -9.66 -26.07
N GLY A 517 -24.00 -10.95 -25.69
CA GLY A 517 -25.23 -11.73 -25.70
C GLY A 517 -25.84 -11.95 -27.09
N ALA A 518 -25.01 -12.21 -28.11
CA ALA A 518 -25.45 -12.53 -29.47
C ALA A 518 -26.75 -13.36 -29.46
N THR A 519 -27.80 -12.78 -30.04
CA THR A 519 -29.23 -13.11 -29.96
C THR A 519 -29.64 -14.48 -30.50
N ASP A 520 -28.69 -15.39 -30.73
CA ASP A 520 -28.96 -16.80 -31.02
C ASP A 520 -28.68 -17.60 -29.75
N ARG A 521 -29.76 -17.95 -29.02
CA ARG A 521 -29.68 -18.74 -27.78
C ARG A 521 -28.94 -20.08 -27.96
N GLN A 522 -28.82 -20.59 -29.19
CA GLN A 522 -28.00 -21.75 -29.53
C GLN A 522 -26.49 -21.49 -29.39
N GLY A 523 -25.99 -20.35 -29.91
CA GLY A 523 -24.54 -20.08 -29.99
C GLY A 523 -23.89 -19.67 -28.68
N VAL A 524 -24.67 -19.09 -27.75
CA VAL A 524 -24.21 -18.74 -26.40
C VAL A 524 -24.18 -19.97 -25.51
N SER A 525 -25.17 -20.86 -25.60
CA SER A 525 -25.16 -22.18 -24.95
C SER A 525 -24.01 -23.04 -25.44
N ASP A 526 -23.77 -23.11 -26.75
CA ASP A 526 -22.66 -23.88 -27.30
C ASP A 526 -21.29 -23.29 -26.93
N LYS A 527 -21.15 -21.95 -26.82
CA LYS A 527 -19.89 -21.34 -26.36
C LYS A 527 -19.70 -21.40 -24.86
N SER A 528 -20.75 -21.23 -24.06
CA SER A 528 -20.66 -21.36 -22.60
C SER A 528 -20.49 -22.81 -22.18
N GLU A 529 -21.04 -23.80 -22.91
CA GLU A 529 -20.76 -25.23 -22.75
C GLU A 529 -19.42 -25.65 -23.38
N ALA A 530 -18.97 -25.06 -24.49
CA ALA A 530 -17.63 -25.34 -25.03
C ALA A 530 -16.52 -24.69 -24.18
N VAL A 531 -16.75 -23.52 -23.59
CA VAL A 531 -15.90 -22.93 -22.55
C VAL A 531 -16.05 -23.74 -21.26
N ALA A 532 -17.29 -24.13 -20.93
CA ALA A 532 -17.78 -25.22 -20.07
C ALA A 532 -16.87 -26.44 -19.95
N MET A 533 -16.61 -27.03 -21.12
CA MET A 533 -16.00 -28.34 -21.34
C MET A 533 -14.60 -28.26 -21.97
N ALA A 534 -13.99 -27.07 -22.02
CA ALA A 534 -12.63 -26.91 -22.53
C ALA A 534 -11.62 -27.62 -21.60
N PRO A 535 -10.79 -28.56 -22.11
CA PRO A 535 -9.72 -29.16 -21.32
C PRO A 535 -8.67 -28.10 -20.96
N GLY A 536 -8.21 -28.12 -19.70
CA GLY A 536 -7.24 -27.16 -19.16
C GLY A 536 -7.81 -26.05 -18.27
N ARG A 537 -8.98 -26.26 -17.64
CA ARG A 537 -9.44 -25.42 -16.52
C ARG A 537 -8.59 -25.72 -15.29
N GLU A 538 -7.98 -24.69 -14.74
CA GLU A 538 -7.31 -24.80 -13.45
C GLU A 538 -8.40 -24.68 -12.36
N GLU A 539 -8.39 -25.58 -11.40
CA GLU A 539 -9.17 -25.35 -10.19
C GLU A 539 -8.67 -24.07 -9.52
N ILE A 540 -9.58 -23.35 -8.86
CA ILE A 540 -9.18 -22.22 -8.02
C ILE A 540 -8.12 -22.71 -7.05
N LYS A 541 -6.98 -22.01 -7.04
CA LYS A 541 -5.82 -22.32 -6.19
C LYS A 541 -6.29 -22.51 -4.75
N GLU A 542 -6.10 -23.72 -4.24
CA GLU A 542 -6.31 -24.05 -2.83
C GLU A 542 -4.99 -23.85 -2.11
N VAL A 543 -4.93 -22.83 -1.26
CA VAL A 543 -3.76 -22.56 -0.44
C VAL A 543 -3.92 -23.30 0.89
N VAL A 544 -3.05 -24.27 1.14
CA VAL A 544 -2.96 -25.04 2.39
C VAL A 544 -1.75 -24.55 3.17
N GLN A 545 -1.92 -24.30 4.47
CA GLN A 545 -0.82 -23.98 5.38
C GLN A 545 -0.25 -25.31 5.89
N ASP A 546 1.04 -25.56 5.67
CA ASP A 546 1.74 -26.62 6.39
C ASP A 546 1.85 -26.16 7.87
N ASP A 547 1.31 -26.97 8.77
CA ASP A 547 1.18 -26.70 10.22
C ASP A 547 2.54 -26.47 10.94
#